data_AF-A0A257THL7-F1
#
_entry.id   AF-A0A257THL7-F1
#
_cell.length_a   1.000
_cell.length_b   1.000
_cell.length_c   1.000
_cell.angle_alpha   90.00
_cell.angle_beta   90.00
_cell.angle_gamma   90.00
#
_symmetry.space_group_name_H-M   'P 1'
#
loop_
_entity.id
_entity.type
_entity.pdbx_description
1 polymer ?
#
loop_
_entity_poly.entity_id
_entity_poly.type
_entity_poly.pdbx_seq_one_letter_code
_entity_poly.pdbx_strand_id
1 'polypeptide(L)'
;MNNTEDSNWFDDYAEGVDDLQVEEYDITASPNDFNVMTLHSFVESGAVRIPGFQRNFVWDLGRASKLIESLILGLPVPQLFLYEQARNRFLVIDGQQRLMSIYYFIKKRFPRKEKRVELRAIFDREGRIPDEILHEDEYFQTFNLRLPERLPNHENKFKGLNYATLGEYKAQFDLRPIRNIVVKQNAPSGDDSSMYEVFNRLNSGGINLRPQEIRTSMYHSAFYEMLYHINAEPGWRKILQWSEPDLHMKDIEILLRGFAMLIDGEHYAPSMVKFLNQFSKKCETHDAQQNTYLRDLFFSFLGACHDLPDDAFVNKKNKRFNIALFEAIFSASCERAFGERRPVAGELQREAIEALETDEEFLEAALEGTTRTVNVQKRLSRAREIVGAM
;
A
#
# COMPACT_ATOMS: atom_id res chain seq x y z
N MET A 1 1.16 -26.02 19.55
CA MET A 1 1.62 -26.96 18.51
C MET A 1 1.52 -26.21 17.19
N ASN A 2 2.65 -26.07 16.50
CA ASN A 2 2.75 -25.41 15.20
C ASN A 2 1.91 -26.19 14.18
N ASN A 3 0.90 -25.53 13.61
CA ASN A 3 0.30 -25.99 12.36
C ASN A 3 0.66 -24.97 11.27
N THR A 4 1.88 -25.14 10.77
CA THR A 4 2.25 -24.74 9.41
C THR A 4 1.57 -25.72 8.46
N GLU A 5 0.32 -25.44 8.09
CA GLU A 5 -0.36 -26.10 7.00
C GLU A 5 -0.87 -25.04 6.03
N ASP A 6 -0.21 -25.02 4.87
CA ASP A 6 -0.60 -24.46 3.58
C ASP A 6 -1.60 -23.28 3.57
N SER A 7 -1.02 -22.08 3.45
CA SER A 7 -1.71 -20.86 3.04
C SER A 7 -2.07 -20.89 1.54
N ASN A 8 -2.77 -21.94 1.08
CA ASN A 8 -3.37 -22.00 -0.26
C ASN A 8 -4.77 -21.35 -0.19
N TRP A 9 -4.77 -20.03 0.05
CA TRP A 9 -5.91 -19.23 0.55
C TRP A 9 -6.58 -18.35 -0.53
N PHE A 10 -6.57 -18.80 -1.79
CA PHE A 10 -7.07 -18.00 -2.92
C PHE A 10 -8.39 -18.48 -3.56
N ASP A 11 -8.94 -19.63 -3.16
CA ASP A 11 -9.99 -20.28 -3.98
C ASP A 11 -11.42 -19.69 -3.92
N ASP A 12 -11.82 -18.93 -2.90
CA ASP A 12 -13.25 -18.54 -2.82
C ASP A 12 -13.58 -17.16 -3.43
N TYR A 13 -12.58 -16.33 -3.80
CA TYR A 13 -12.84 -15.01 -4.40
C TYR A 13 -11.93 -14.65 -5.56
N ALA A 14 -11.06 -15.57 -6.00
CA ALA A 14 -10.07 -15.31 -7.02
C ALA A 14 -9.80 -16.52 -7.92
N GLU A 15 -10.83 -17.23 -8.37
CA GLU A 15 -10.78 -18.05 -9.59
C GLU A 15 -12.07 -17.91 -10.40
N GLY A 16 -12.33 -16.69 -10.85
CA GLY A 16 -12.50 -16.53 -12.28
C GLY A 16 -11.15 -16.09 -12.78
N VAL A 17 -10.49 -16.90 -13.61
CA VAL A 17 -9.52 -16.36 -14.56
C VAL A 17 -10.33 -15.38 -15.39
N ASP A 18 -10.43 -14.13 -14.92
CA ASP A 18 -10.46 -13.02 -15.85
C ASP A 18 -9.21 -13.29 -16.66
N ASP A 19 -9.39 -13.77 -17.89
CA ASP A 19 -8.51 -13.34 -18.96
C ASP A 19 -8.46 -11.83 -18.77
N LEU A 20 -7.48 -11.36 -17.99
CA LEU A 20 -7.09 -9.98 -17.92
C LEU A 20 -6.65 -9.72 -19.36
N GLN A 21 -7.61 -9.38 -20.22
CA GLN A 21 -7.35 -8.50 -21.32
C GLN A 21 -6.71 -7.32 -20.63
N VAL A 22 -5.38 -7.30 -20.70
CA VAL A 22 -4.59 -6.14 -20.35
C VAL A 22 -5.24 -5.04 -21.16
N GLU A 23 -6.00 -4.16 -20.50
CA GLU A 23 -6.44 -2.93 -21.14
C GLU A 23 -5.15 -2.34 -21.73
N GLU A 24 -5.12 -2.11 -23.05
CA GLU A 24 -3.95 -1.55 -23.70
C GLU A 24 -3.67 -0.20 -23.04
N TYR A 25 -2.75 -0.18 -22.08
CA TYR A 25 -2.34 1.04 -21.43
C TYR A 25 -1.48 1.83 -22.42
N ASP A 26 -1.87 3.08 -22.68
CA ASP A 26 -0.95 4.03 -23.30
C ASP A 26 0.02 4.48 -22.22
N ILE A 27 1.20 3.84 -22.18
CA ILE A 27 2.29 4.19 -21.29
C ILE A 27 3.46 4.78 -22.07
N THR A 28 4.02 5.86 -21.55
CA THR A 28 5.31 6.37 -22.00
C THR A 28 6.39 5.90 -21.05
N ALA A 29 7.38 5.17 -21.57
CA ALA A 29 8.60 4.84 -20.87
C ALA A 29 9.76 5.63 -21.50
N SER A 30 10.20 6.69 -20.83
CA SER A 30 11.25 7.58 -21.33
C SER A 30 12.56 7.36 -20.57
N PRO A 31 13.69 7.15 -21.26
CA PRO A 31 14.99 7.13 -20.61
C PRO A 31 15.37 8.55 -20.18
N ASN A 32 15.90 8.65 -18.96
CA ASN A 32 16.46 9.87 -18.39
C ASN A 32 17.77 9.49 -17.68
N ASP A 33 18.69 10.44 -17.56
CA ASP A 33 20.00 10.23 -16.93
C ASP A 33 20.21 11.31 -15.85
N PHE A 34 19.56 11.13 -14.69
CA PHE A 34 19.70 12.05 -13.55
C PHE A 34 21.04 11.81 -12.86
N ASN A 35 21.73 12.87 -12.48
CA ASN A 35 22.95 12.73 -11.69
C ASN A 35 22.64 12.42 -10.22
N VAL A 36 23.66 11.98 -9.49
CA VAL A 36 23.58 11.63 -8.06
C VAL A 36 23.00 12.76 -7.21
N MET A 37 23.42 14.01 -7.44
CA MET A 37 22.91 15.15 -6.67
C MET A 37 21.45 15.48 -6.96
N THR A 38 20.99 15.32 -8.22
CA THR A 38 19.58 15.46 -8.58
C THR A 38 18.74 14.39 -7.87
N LEU A 39 19.17 13.12 -7.91
CA LEU A 39 18.47 12.03 -7.23
C LEU A 39 18.43 12.22 -5.71
N HIS A 40 19.54 12.65 -5.10
CA HIS A 40 19.57 12.99 -3.68
C HIS A 40 18.60 14.12 -3.34
N SER A 41 18.58 15.19 -4.15
CA SER A 41 17.67 16.32 -3.96
C SER A 41 16.21 15.91 -4.07
N PHE A 42 15.87 14.99 -4.99
CA PHE A 42 14.52 14.47 -5.10
C PHE A 42 14.08 13.67 -3.87
N VAL A 43 14.97 12.89 -3.26
CA VAL A 43 14.66 12.19 -2.01
C VAL A 43 14.49 13.18 -0.86
N GLU A 44 15.40 14.15 -0.71
CA GLU A 44 15.34 15.17 0.35
C GLU A 44 14.10 16.06 0.27
N SER A 45 13.68 16.42 -0.95
CA SER A 45 12.50 17.26 -1.14
C SER A 45 11.19 16.48 -1.09
N GLY A 46 11.23 15.14 -0.93
CA GLY A 46 10.07 14.26 -1.04
C GLY A 46 9.46 14.18 -2.45
N ALA A 47 10.20 14.64 -3.48
CA ALA A 47 9.79 14.53 -4.88
C ALA A 47 9.86 13.09 -5.39
N VAL A 48 10.79 12.28 -4.86
CA VAL A 48 10.80 10.84 -5.02
C VAL A 48 10.29 10.19 -3.74
N ARG A 49 9.21 9.43 -3.84
CA ARG A 49 8.65 8.62 -2.76
C ARG A 49 9.03 7.16 -2.93
N ILE A 50 9.33 6.51 -1.83
CA ILE A 50 9.54 5.06 -1.79
C ILE A 50 8.22 4.43 -1.34
N PRO A 51 7.63 3.53 -2.14
CA PRO A 51 6.37 2.93 -1.76
C PRO A 51 6.47 2.16 -0.43
N GLY A 52 5.49 2.31 0.46
CA GLY A 52 5.41 1.67 1.79
C GLY A 52 5.55 0.15 1.74
N PHE A 53 5.04 -0.46 0.68
CA PHE A 53 5.11 -1.91 0.44
C PHE A 53 6.49 -2.41 0.01
N GLN A 54 7.41 -1.53 -0.40
CA GLN A 54 8.75 -1.99 -0.73
C GLN A 54 9.47 -2.45 0.53
N ARG A 55 10.16 -3.60 0.43
CA ARG A 55 10.95 -4.16 1.53
C ARG A 55 11.84 -3.10 2.18
N ASN A 56 12.08 -3.29 3.47
CA ASN A 56 13.06 -2.50 4.21
C ASN A 56 14.41 -2.45 3.48
N PHE A 57 15.23 -1.47 3.80
CA PHE A 57 16.59 -1.44 3.29
C PHE A 57 17.33 -2.72 3.76
N VAL A 58 17.76 -3.58 2.85
CA VAL A 58 18.37 -4.89 3.19
C VAL A 58 19.84 -4.96 2.84
N TRP A 59 20.36 -4.04 2.03
CA TRP A 59 21.79 -4.04 1.69
C TRP A 59 22.65 -3.84 2.94
N ASP A 60 23.74 -4.60 3.01
CA ASP A 60 24.76 -4.39 4.03
C ASP A 60 25.73 -3.28 3.59
N LEU A 61 26.58 -2.85 4.53
CA LEU A 61 27.53 -1.77 4.27
C LEU A 61 28.48 -2.12 3.13
N GLY A 62 28.88 -3.39 3.00
CA GLY A 62 29.78 -3.85 1.94
C GLY A 62 29.16 -3.74 0.55
N ARG A 63 27.93 -4.21 0.36
CA ARG A 63 27.20 -4.11 -0.91
C ARG A 63 26.90 -2.66 -1.29
N ALA A 64 26.49 -1.85 -0.32
CA ALA A 64 26.31 -0.41 -0.54
C ALA A 64 27.64 0.27 -0.92
N SER A 65 28.75 -0.10 -0.28
CA SER A 65 30.08 0.44 -0.60
C SER A 65 30.52 0.12 -2.03
N LYS A 66 30.26 -1.11 -2.52
CA LYS A 66 30.55 -1.49 -3.91
C LYS A 66 29.77 -0.67 -4.93
N LEU A 67 28.52 -0.29 -4.63
CA LEU A 67 27.76 0.61 -5.49
C LEU A 67 28.41 1.99 -5.56
N ILE A 68 28.77 2.56 -4.41
CA ILE A 68 29.43 3.88 -4.35
C ILE A 68 30.77 3.83 -5.10
N GLU A 69 31.56 2.78 -4.92
CA GLU A 69 32.80 2.54 -5.67
C GLU A 69 32.55 2.51 -7.18
N SER A 70 31.55 1.75 -7.66
CA SER A 70 31.17 1.72 -9.08
C SER A 70 30.82 3.10 -9.63
N LEU A 71 30.06 3.90 -8.87
CA LEU A 71 29.67 5.27 -9.25
C LEU A 71 30.86 6.21 -9.33
N ILE A 72 31.82 6.11 -8.40
CA ILE A 72 33.06 6.88 -8.47
C ILE A 72 33.87 6.44 -9.70
N LEU A 73 34.03 5.13 -9.90
CA LEU A 73 34.96 4.58 -10.89
C LEU A 73 34.59 4.80 -12.35
N GLY A 74 33.31 4.96 -12.70
CA GLY A 74 32.95 4.87 -14.11
C GLY A 74 31.88 3.87 -14.44
N LEU A 75 31.67 2.89 -13.56
CA LEU A 75 31.13 1.60 -13.96
C LEU A 75 29.62 1.69 -14.18
N PRO A 76 29.09 0.96 -15.19
CA PRO A 76 27.66 0.89 -15.40
C PRO A 76 26.99 0.28 -14.17
N VAL A 77 25.97 0.96 -13.66
CA VAL A 77 25.08 0.45 -12.62
C VAL A 77 23.72 0.14 -13.25
N PRO A 78 22.95 -0.82 -12.71
CA PRO A 78 21.61 -1.07 -13.22
C PRO A 78 20.75 0.20 -13.12
N GLN A 79 19.77 0.31 -14.01
CA GLN A 79 18.90 1.49 -14.12
C GLN A 79 17.85 1.57 -12.99
N LEU A 80 17.46 2.77 -12.59
CA LEU A 80 16.31 2.98 -11.70
C LEU A 80 15.01 3.02 -12.51
N PHE A 81 13.92 2.51 -11.96
CA PHE A 81 12.60 2.69 -12.55
C PHE A 81 11.78 3.61 -11.67
N LEU A 82 11.28 4.69 -12.25
CA LEU A 82 10.49 5.70 -11.58
C LEU A 82 9.13 5.80 -12.28
N TYR A 83 8.05 5.91 -11.52
CA TYR A 83 6.73 6.23 -12.03
C TYR A 83 6.44 7.71 -11.79
N GLU A 84 6.12 8.48 -12.83
CA GLU A 84 5.76 9.90 -12.70
C GLU A 84 4.24 10.04 -12.45
N GLN A 85 3.86 10.27 -11.19
CA GLN A 85 2.45 10.47 -10.80
C GLN A 85 1.94 11.87 -11.18
N ALA A 86 2.84 12.86 -11.13
CA ALA A 86 2.59 14.22 -11.56
C ALA A 86 3.93 14.90 -11.86
N ARG A 87 3.89 16.11 -12.43
CA ARG A 87 5.10 16.88 -12.75
C ARG A 87 6.06 16.92 -11.55
N ASN A 88 7.25 16.36 -11.72
CA ASN A 88 8.31 16.27 -10.69
C ASN A 88 7.90 15.51 -9.41
N ARG A 89 6.91 14.61 -9.47
CA ARG A 89 6.55 13.68 -8.39
C ARG A 89 6.68 12.26 -8.89
N PHE A 90 7.63 11.54 -8.32
CA PHE A 90 8.04 10.21 -8.75
C PHE A 90 7.82 9.17 -7.64
N LEU A 91 7.38 7.97 -8.01
CA LEU A 91 7.41 6.79 -7.14
C LEU A 91 8.50 5.82 -7.62
N VAL A 92 9.30 5.29 -6.71
CA VAL A 92 10.32 4.29 -7.07
C VAL A 92 9.65 2.93 -7.36
N ILE A 93 9.76 2.45 -8.60
CA ILE A 93 9.30 1.12 -8.99
C ILE A 93 10.35 0.05 -8.67
N ASP A 94 11.59 0.31 -9.08
CA ASP A 94 12.76 -0.53 -8.82
C ASP A 94 13.99 0.35 -8.57
N GLY A 95 14.92 -0.18 -7.77
CA GLY A 95 16.20 0.47 -7.47
C GLY A 95 16.26 1.22 -6.14
N GLN A 96 15.24 1.05 -5.28
CA GLN A 96 15.19 1.58 -3.92
C GLN A 96 16.50 1.40 -3.14
N GLN A 97 17.08 0.19 -3.15
CA GLN A 97 18.29 -0.11 -2.40
C GLN A 97 19.50 0.67 -2.91
N ARG A 98 19.56 0.96 -4.22
CA ARG A 98 20.60 1.78 -4.83
C ARG A 98 20.42 3.26 -4.47
N LEU A 99 19.19 3.76 -4.64
CA LEU A 99 18.84 5.13 -4.30
C LEU A 99 19.11 5.44 -2.82
N MET A 100 18.69 4.55 -1.91
CA MET A 100 18.93 4.72 -0.48
C MET A 100 20.40 4.58 -0.09
N SER A 101 21.18 3.72 -0.77
CA SER A 101 22.63 3.64 -0.53
C SER A 101 23.33 4.97 -0.86
N ILE A 102 22.93 5.63 -1.95
CA ILE A 102 23.43 6.95 -2.34
C ILE A 102 23.03 8.00 -1.29
N TYR A 103 21.75 8.01 -0.89
CA TYR A 103 21.22 8.89 0.14
C TYR A 103 22.02 8.79 1.45
N TYR A 104 22.15 7.57 1.99
CA TYR A 104 22.87 7.31 3.23
C TYR A 104 24.35 7.68 3.15
N PHE A 105 24.98 7.46 1.99
CA PHE A 105 26.39 7.81 1.80
C PHE A 105 26.61 9.31 1.85
N ILE A 106 25.78 10.09 1.15
CA ILE A 106 25.83 11.57 1.16
C ILE A 106 25.58 12.10 2.57
N LYS A 107 24.62 11.51 3.29
CA LYS A 107 24.36 11.83 4.71
C LYS A 107 25.44 11.33 5.67
N LYS A 108 26.42 10.54 5.21
CA LYS A 108 27.51 9.92 6.00
C LYS A 108 27.00 8.99 7.10
N ARG A 109 25.76 8.51 7.00
CA ARG A 109 25.05 7.76 8.04
C ARG A 109 24.43 6.52 7.42
N PHE A 110 24.88 5.35 7.87
CA PHE A 110 24.39 4.05 7.39
C PHE A 110 23.49 3.40 8.45
N PRO A 111 22.28 2.93 8.11
CA PRO A 111 21.33 2.43 9.10
C PRO A 111 21.79 1.11 9.70
N ARG A 112 21.68 0.99 11.03
CA ARG A 112 21.89 -0.27 11.76
C ARG A 112 20.81 -1.27 11.40
N LYS A 113 21.17 -2.56 11.36
CA LYS A 113 20.29 -3.62 10.82
C LYS A 113 19.01 -3.78 11.64
N GLU A 114 19.12 -3.61 12.94
CA GLU A 114 18.08 -3.79 13.95
C GLU A 114 17.05 -2.66 13.89
N LYS A 115 17.49 -1.46 13.48
CA LYS A 115 16.67 -0.24 13.44
C LYS A 115 16.00 0.04 12.10
N ARG A 116 16.22 -0.79 11.08
CA ARG A 116 15.71 -0.53 9.72
C ARG A 116 14.20 -0.55 9.62
N VAL A 117 13.51 -1.33 10.46
CA VAL A 117 12.04 -1.37 10.52
C VAL A 117 11.50 -0.07 11.11
N GLU A 118 12.06 0.39 12.23
CA GLU A 118 11.69 1.67 12.84
C GLU A 118 11.96 2.85 11.90
N LEU A 119 13.14 2.88 11.26
CA LEU A 119 13.50 3.91 10.29
C LEU A 119 12.57 3.93 9.07
N ARG A 120 12.07 2.76 8.65
CA ARG A 120 11.06 2.68 7.58
C ARG A 120 9.77 3.35 8.00
N ALA A 121 9.24 3.03 9.18
CA ALA A 121 8.02 3.62 9.69
C ALA A 121 8.13 5.15 9.84
N ILE A 122 9.28 5.64 10.31
CA ILE A 122 9.58 7.08 10.38
C ILE A 122 9.56 7.70 8.97
N PHE A 123 10.26 7.08 8.01
CA PHE A 123 10.33 7.58 6.65
C PHE A 123 8.95 7.61 5.96
N ASP A 124 8.12 6.60 6.20
CA ASP A 124 6.77 6.52 5.62
C ASP A 124 5.85 7.60 6.19
N ARG A 125 5.97 7.92 7.49
CA ARG A 125 5.18 8.97 8.14
C ARG A 125 5.64 10.39 7.78
N GLU A 126 6.95 10.63 7.81
CA GLU A 126 7.54 11.98 7.69
C GLU A 126 7.96 12.31 6.25
N GLY A 127 7.97 11.32 5.35
CA GLY A 127 8.49 11.41 3.97
C GLY A 127 10.02 11.51 3.88
N ARG A 128 10.72 11.63 5.00
CA ARG A 128 12.18 11.69 5.13
C ARG A 128 12.62 11.16 6.50
N ILE A 129 13.93 11.01 6.70
CA ILE A 129 14.47 10.77 8.04
C ILE A 129 14.72 12.14 8.70
N PRO A 130 14.07 12.45 9.84
CA PRO A 130 14.33 13.69 10.57
C PRO A 130 15.81 13.82 10.94
N ASP A 131 16.33 15.04 10.87
CA ASP A 131 17.76 15.28 11.14
C ASP A 131 18.14 14.87 12.56
N GLU A 132 17.24 15.03 13.54
CA GLU A 132 17.43 14.57 14.92
C GLU A 132 17.76 13.07 14.97
N ILE A 133 16.94 12.24 14.33
CA ILE A 133 17.12 10.78 14.29
C ILE A 133 18.36 10.38 13.47
N LEU A 134 18.68 11.12 12.41
CA LEU A 134 19.83 10.86 11.56
C LEU A 134 21.18 10.99 12.31
N HIS A 135 21.21 11.82 13.37
CA HIS A 135 22.41 12.02 14.20
C HIS A 135 22.52 11.03 15.36
N GLU A 136 21.49 10.22 15.63
CA GLU A 136 21.50 9.23 16.69
C GLU A 136 22.30 7.97 16.31
N ASP A 137 23.36 7.70 17.08
CA ASP A 137 24.22 6.53 16.88
C ASP A 137 23.52 5.20 17.23
N GLU A 138 22.38 5.26 17.92
CA GLU A 138 21.46 4.13 18.11
C GLU A 138 20.88 3.66 16.76
N TYR A 139 20.53 4.60 15.87
CA TYR A 139 19.90 4.31 14.59
C TYR A 139 20.92 4.10 13.47
N PHE A 140 22.02 4.86 13.52
CA PHE A 140 23.00 4.91 12.45
C PHE A 140 24.40 4.59 12.93
N GLN A 141 25.21 4.08 12.01
CA GLN A 141 26.66 4.08 12.13
C GLN A 141 27.25 5.00 11.06
N THR A 142 28.52 5.39 11.21
CA THR A 142 29.20 6.18 10.18
C THR A 142 29.32 5.38 8.88
N PHE A 143 28.96 5.99 7.75
CA PHE A 143 29.09 5.36 6.43
C PHE A 143 30.49 5.59 5.86
N ASN A 144 31.45 4.79 6.31
CA ASN A 144 32.75 4.65 5.66
C ASN A 144 32.72 3.47 4.69
N LEU A 145 33.35 3.61 3.51
CA LEU A 145 33.36 2.58 2.48
C LEU A 145 34.10 1.32 2.96
N ARG A 146 33.34 0.23 3.10
CA ARG A 146 33.85 -1.10 3.46
C ARG A 146 34.18 -1.87 2.18
N LEU A 147 35.42 -1.68 1.71
CA LEU A 147 35.96 -2.28 0.49
C LEU A 147 37.17 -3.18 0.83
N PRO A 148 37.55 -4.14 -0.05
CA PRO A 148 38.75 -4.97 0.14
C PRO A 148 40.01 -4.11 0.27
N GLU A 149 41.00 -4.54 1.06
CA GLU A 149 42.24 -3.76 1.24
C GLU A 149 43.08 -3.67 -0.03
N ARG A 150 43.14 -4.76 -0.79
CA ARG A 150 43.90 -4.88 -2.02
C ARG A 150 43.01 -5.42 -3.13
N LEU A 151 43.12 -4.78 -4.29
CA LEU A 151 42.73 -5.33 -5.58
C LEU A 151 43.92 -6.13 -6.14
N PRO A 152 43.75 -6.96 -7.19
CA PRO A 152 44.81 -7.86 -7.66
C PRO A 152 46.18 -7.20 -7.89
N ASN A 153 46.19 -5.91 -8.27
CA ASN A 153 47.40 -5.21 -8.69
C ASN A 153 47.73 -3.93 -7.88
N HIS A 154 46.88 -3.50 -6.94
CA HIS A 154 47.10 -2.25 -6.15
C HIS A 154 46.18 -2.18 -4.91
N GLU A 155 46.47 -1.27 -3.99
CA GLU A 155 45.61 -0.99 -2.83
C GLU A 155 44.30 -0.31 -3.24
N ASN A 156 43.21 -0.60 -2.53
CA ASN A 156 41.95 0.07 -2.80
C ASN A 156 41.94 1.48 -2.22
N LYS A 157 42.15 2.47 -3.09
CA LYS A 157 42.20 3.90 -2.74
C LYS A 157 40.91 4.48 -2.16
N PHE A 158 39.78 3.77 -2.25
CA PHE A 158 38.50 4.24 -1.72
C PHE A 158 38.15 3.63 -0.36
N LYS A 159 38.90 2.61 0.09
CA LYS A 159 38.63 1.96 1.38
C LYS A 159 38.66 2.98 2.52
N GLY A 160 37.61 2.95 3.34
CA GLY A 160 37.48 3.80 4.53
C GLY A 160 37.07 5.23 4.26
N LEU A 161 37.01 5.68 2.99
CA LEU A 161 36.51 7.02 2.68
C LEU A 161 35.02 7.13 2.99
N ASN A 162 34.57 8.32 3.36
CA ASN A 162 33.16 8.69 3.36
C ASN A 162 32.95 9.91 2.45
N TYR A 163 31.71 10.38 2.34
CA TYR A 163 31.37 11.49 1.46
C TYR A 163 32.18 12.77 1.71
N ALA A 164 32.52 13.07 2.96
CA ALA A 164 33.33 14.25 3.30
C ALA A 164 34.82 14.07 2.94
N THR A 165 35.32 12.84 2.91
CA THR A 165 36.73 12.53 2.66
C THR A 165 37.01 12.07 1.23
N LEU A 166 36.06 12.21 0.30
CA LEU A 166 36.25 11.80 -1.10
C LEU A 166 37.31 12.60 -1.86
N GLY A 167 37.65 13.81 -1.40
CA GLY A 167 38.64 14.68 -2.06
C GLY A 167 38.29 14.92 -3.54
N GLU A 168 39.25 14.66 -4.43
CA GLU A 168 39.10 14.83 -5.89
C GLU A 168 38.00 13.95 -6.52
N TYR A 169 37.64 12.83 -5.89
CA TYR A 169 36.61 11.91 -6.40
C TYR A 169 35.19 12.42 -6.19
N LYS A 170 35.03 13.45 -5.35
CA LYS A 170 33.72 13.99 -4.99
C LYS A 170 32.94 14.49 -6.20
N ALA A 171 33.57 15.25 -7.08
CA ALA A 171 32.92 15.77 -8.28
C ALA A 171 32.49 14.64 -9.24
N GLN A 172 33.31 13.58 -9.36
CA GLN A 172 33.01 12.40 -10.19
C GLN A 172 31.80 11.64 -9.66
N PHE A 173 31.67 11.54 -8.33
CA PHE A 173 30.51 10.94 -7.69
C PHE A 173 29.25 11.81 -7.81
N ASP A 174 29.34 13.09 -7.43
CA ASP A 174 28.20 14.01 -7.39
C ASP A 174 27.54 14.19 -8.77
N LEU A 175 28.35 14.27 -9.83
CA LEU A 175 27.89 14.48 -11.20
C LEU A 175 27.63 13.19 -11.97
N ARG A 176 27.83 12.01 -11.35
CA ARG A 176 27.64 10.72 -11.99
C ARG A 176 26.18 10.57 -12.47
N PRO A 177 25.90 10.50 -13.78
CA PRO A 177 24.57 10.15 -14.26
C PRO A 177 24.24 8.69 -13.91
N ILE A 178 23.01 8.46 -13.49
CA ILE A 178 22.43 7.14 -13.29
C ILE A 178 21.23 7.02 -14.22
N ARG A 179 21.28 6.01 -15.09
CA ARG A 179 20.18 5.72 -15.99
C ARG A 179 18.91 5.43 -15.21
N ASN A 180 17.85 6.09 -15.60
CA ASN A 180 16.53 5.85 -15.08
C ASN A 180 15.52 5.78 -16.21
N ILE A 181 14.51 4.93 -16.03
CA ILE A 181 13.34 4.88 -16.90
C ILE A 181 12.20 5.52 -16.13
N VAL A 182 11.70 6.63 -16.67
CA VAL A 182 10.52 7.30 -16.15
C VAL A 182 9.32 6.75 -16.92
N VAL A 183 8.43 6.08 -16.19
CA VAL A 183 7.17 5.54 -16.68
C VAL A 183 6.06 6.51 -16.34
N LYS A 184 5.21 6.82 -17.31
CA LYS A 184 4.03 7.66 -17.14
C LYS A 184 2.85 7.02 -17.85
N GLN A 185 1.70 6.98 -17.19
CA GLN A 185 0.43 6.60 -17.82
C GLN A 185 -0.16 7.81 -18.54
N ASN A 186 -0.43 7.65 -19.84
CA ASN A 186 -1.13 8.63 -20.65
C ASN A 186 -2.63 8.33 -20.67
N ALA A 187 -3.00 7.05 -20.81
CA ALA A 187 -4.38 6.59 -20.75
C ALA A 187 -4.48 5.19 -20.08
N PRO A 188 -5.60 4.89 -19.38
CA PRO A 188 -6.73 5.79 -19.08
C PRO A 188 -6.30 6.91 -18.10
N SER A 189 -6.92 8.09 -18.21
CA SER A 189 -6.63 9.21 -17.31
C SER A 189 -7.47 9.09 -16.04
N GLY A 190 -6.86 9.21 -14.86
CA GLY A 190 -7.60 9.24 -13.59
C GLY A 190 -7.55 7.96 -12.77
N ASP A 191 -6.84 6.93 -13.23
CA ASP A 191 -6.37 5.84 -12.38
C ASP A 191 -4.86 5.65 -12.55
N ASP A 192 -4.19 5.13 -11.51
CA ASP A 192 -2.77 4.76 -11.54
C ASP A 192 -2.68 3.22 -11.76
N SER A 193 -3.53 2.64 -12.62
CA SER A 193 -3.65 1.18 -12.79
C SER A 193 -2.48 0.56 -13.56
N SER A 194 -1.91 1.26 -14.54
CA SER A 194 -0.72 0.76 -15.26
C SER A 194 0.48 0.67 -14.34
N MET A 195 0.56 1.58 -13.36
CA MET A 195 1.55 1.56 -12.30
C MET A 195 1.50 0.23 -11.56
N TYR A 196 0.32 -0.13 -11.05
CA TYR A 196 0.08 -1.39 -10.34
C TYR A 196 0.62 -2.59 -11.14
N GLU A 197 0.30 -2.66 -12.43
CA GLU A 197 0.71 -3.76 -13.31
C GLU A 197 2.23 -3.76 -13.57
N VAL A 198 2.82 -2.58 -13.81
CA VAL A 198 4.27 -2.42 -13.98
C VAL A 198 5.02 -2.80 -12.71
N PHE A 199 4.51 -2.41 -11.54
CA PHE A 199 5.04 -2.82 -10.23
C PHE A 199 4.98 -4.33 -10.07
N ASN A 200 3.83 -4.94 -10.33
CA ASN A 200 3.61 -6.38 -10.20
C ASN A 200 4.56 -7.17 -11.12
N ARG A 201 4.73 -6.74 -12.37
CA ARG A 201 5.59 -7.42 -13.35
C ARG A 201 7.08 -7.20 -13.18
N LEU A 202 7.50 -6.03 -12.71
CA LEU A 202 8.93 -5.75 -12.46
C LEU A 202 9.41 -6.35 -11.13
N ASN A 203 8.52 -6.51 -10.15
CA ASN A 203 8.86 -7.02 -8.82
C ASN A 203 8.45 -8.47 -8.57
N SER A 204 7.82 -9.16 -9.53
CA SER A 204 7.39 -10.57 -9.43
C SER A 204 8.52 -11.59 -9.28
N GLY A 205 9.78 -11.16 -9.37
CA GLY A 205 10.95 -11.95 -8.92
C GLY A 205 11.20 -11.92 -7.39
N GLY A 206 10.36 -11.21 -6.61
CA GLY A 206 10.45 -11.06 -5.15
C GLY A 206 9.19 -11.55 -4.41
N ILE A 207 8.98 -11.10 -3.17
CA ILE A 207 7.71 -11.38 -2.44
C ILE A 207 6.59 -10.61 -3.14
N ASN A 208 5.59 -11.31 -3.67
CA ASN A 208 4.42 -10.70 -4.29
C ASN A 208 3.58 -9.99 -3.21
N LEU A 209 3.34 -8.70 -3.42
CA LEU A 209 2.52 -7.88 -2.54
C LEU A 209 1.05 -8.08 -2.85
N ARG A 210 0.19 -8.02 -1.83
CA ARG A 210 -1.26 -8.06 -2.05
C ARG A 210 -1.77 -6.73 -2.62
N PRO A 211 -2.92 -6.74 -3.32
CA PRO A 211 -3.49 -5.53 -3.90
C PRO A 211 -3.65 -4.37 -2.91
N GLN A 212 -4.04 -4.65 -1.66
CA GLN A 212 -4.19 -3.62 -0.62
C GLN A 212 -2.86 -3.01 -0.19
N GLU A 213 -1.80 -3.81 -0.06
CA GLU A 213 -0.47 -3.31 0.29
C GLU A 213 0.02 -2.31 -0.76
N ILE A 214 -0.25 -2.60 -2.04
CA ILE A 214 0.06 -1.71 -3.16
C ILE A 214 -0.79 -0.43 -3.08
N ARG A 215 -2.12 -0.55 -2.89
CA ARG A 215 -3.05 0.59 -2.79
C ARG A 215 -2.68 1.57 -1.69
N THR A 216 -2.46 1.08 -0.48
CA THR A 216 -2.05 1.88 0.68
C THR A 216 -0.89 2.82 0.35
N SER A 217 0.09 2.30 -0.40
CA SER A 217 1.27 3.08 -0.72
C SER A 217 1.07 4.04 -1.89
N MET A 218 0.26 3.69 -2.88
CA MET A 218 0.04 4.55 -4.05
C MET A 218 -0.89 5.71 -3.70
N TYR A 219 -1.89 5.44 -2.85
CA TYR A 219 -3.00 6.33 -2.54
C TYR A 219 -3.01 6.80 -1.07
N HIS A 220 -1.84 6.88 -0.45
CA HIS A 220 -1.71 7.34 0.94
C HIS A 220 -2.40 8.70 1.13
N SER A 221 -3.34 8.76 2.08
CA SER A 221 -4.21 9.91 2.32
C SER A 221 -4.75 9.91 3.74
N ALA A 222 -5.31 11.05 4.19
CA ALA A 222 -5.97 11.16 5.48
C ALA A 222 -7.14 10.17 5.67
N PHE A 223 -7.71 9.68 4.56
CA PHE A 223 -8.71 8.61 4.59
C PHE A 223 -8.09 7.27 4.99
N TYR A 224 -6.91 6.92 4.48
CA TYR A 224 -6.20 5.70 4.91
C TYR A 224 -5.77 5.77 6.37
N GLU A 225 -5.33 6.93 6.85
CA GLU A 225 -5.06 7.15 8.28
C GLU A 225 -6.31 6.89 9.12
N MET A 226 -7.46 7.41 8.69
CA MET A 226 -8.75 7.11 9.32
C MET A 226 -9.05 5.60 9.30
N LEU A 227 -8.82 4.90 8.18
CA LEU A 227 -8.99 3.44 8.12
C LEU A 227 -8.10 2.73 9.15
N TYR A 228 -6.84 3.12 9.33
CA TYR A 228 -5.97 2.54 10.37
C TYR A 228 -6.51 2.76 11.77
N HIS A 229 -7.03 3.94 12.06
CA HIS A 229 -7.63 4.25 13.36
C HIS A 229 -8.85 3.37 13.65
N ILE A 230 -9.83 3.33 12.75
CA ILE A 230 -11.01 2.48 12.95
C ILE A 230 -10.66 0.99 12.93
N ASN A 231 -9.60 0.61 12.21
CA ASN A 231 -9.11 -0.76 12.18
C ASN A 231 -8.64 -1.23 13.57
N ALA A 232 -8.03 -0.34 14.35
CA ALA A 232 -7.55 -0.64 15.70
C ALA A 232 -8.67 -0.68 16.76
N GLU A 233 -9.91 -0.30 16.43
CA GLU A 233 -10.99 -0.22 17.41
C GLU A 233 -11.41 -1.60 17.94
N PRO A 234 -11.55 -1.76 19.28
CA PRO A 234 -11.92 -3.04 19.88
C PRO A 234 -13.25 -3.61 19.36
N GLY A 235 -14.24 -2.75 19.11
CA GLY A 235 -15.54 -3.18 18.58
C GLY A 235 -15.42 -3.79 17.19
N TRP A 236 -14.57 -3.22 16.33
CA TRP A 236 -14.29 -3.76 15.01
C TRP A 236 -13.47 -5.05 15.06
N ARG A 237 -12.43 -5.11 15.91
CA ARG A 237 -11.65 -6.34 16.15
C ARG A 237 -12.53 -7.50 16.63
N LYS A 238 -13.51 -7.21 17.50
CA LYS A 238 -14.50 -8.18 18.00
C LYS A 238 -15.35 -8.76 16.86
N ILE A 239 -15.91 -7.89 16.02
CA ILE A 239 -16.72 -8.29 14.85
C ILE A 239 -15.89 -9.10 13.83
N LEU A 240 -14.64 -8.70 13.58
CA LEU A 240 -13.74 -9.45 12.68
C LEU A 240 -13.26 -10.79 13.26
N GLN A 241 -13.31 -10.94 14.59
CA GLN A 241 -12.70 -12.04 15.35
C GLN A 241 -11.18 -12.14 15.23
N TRP A 242 -10.51 -11.03 14.90
CA TRP A 242 -9.06 -10.95 14.81
C TRP A 242 -8.55 -10.02 15.90
N SER A 243 -7.65 -10.51 16.75
CA SER A 243 -7.13 -9.71 17.87
C SER A 243 -6.10 -8.67 17.42
N GLU A 244 -5.37 -8.96 16.34
CA GLU A 244 -4.27 -8.13 15.83
C GLU A 244 -4.56 -7.68 14.39
N PRO A 245 -4.00 -6.54 13.95
CA PRO A 245 -4.04 -6.13 12.55
C PRO A 245 -3.40 -7.16 11.60
N ASP A 246 -3.99 -7.34 10.42
CA ASP A 246 -3.47 -8.27 9.42
C ASP A 246 -2.21 -7.71 8.74
N LEU A 247 -1.17 -8.54 8.63
CA LEU A 247 0.11 -8.14 8.03
C LEU A 247 -0.05 -7.69 6.57
N HIS A 248 -0.96 -8.32 5.84
CA HIS A 248 -1.24 -8.00 4.43
C HIS A 248 -2.41 -7.02 4.28
N MET A 249 -2.81 -6.38 5.38
CA MET A 249 -3.85 -5.34 5.42
C MET A 249 -5.21 -5.84 4.93
N LYS A 250 -5.52 -7.14 5.04
CA LYS A 250 -6.83 -7.67 4.62
C LYS A 250 -7.99 -7.01 5.36
N ASP A 251 -7.80 -6.70 6.64
CA ASP A 251 -8.75 -5.98 7.48
C ASP A 251 -9.00 -4.54 7.00
N ILE A 252 -7.96 -3.84 6.55
CA ILE A 252 -8.07 -2.54 5.90
C ILE A 252 -8.82 -2.65 4.57
N GLU A 253 -8.59 -3.71 3.79
CA GLU A 253 -9.33 -3.94 2.55
C GLU A 253 -10.82 -4.16 2.79
N ILE A 254 -11.19 -4.89 3.85
CA ILE A 254 -12.60 -5.08 4.22
C ILE A 254 -13.26 -3.74 4.52
N LEU A 255 -12.60 -2.88 5.31
CA LEU A 255 -13.09 -1.53 5.61
C LEU A 255 -13.22 -0.67 4.35
N LEU A 256 -12.18 -0.66 3.50
CA LEU A 256 -12.17 0.06 2.24
C LEU A 256 -13.33 -0.38 1.35
N ARG A 257 -13.57 -1.69 1.25
CA ARG A 257 -14.69 -2.28 0.49
C ARG A 257 -16.04 -1.83 1.03
N GLY A 258 -16.22 -1.82 2.36
CA GLY A 258 -17.44 -1.32 3.00
C GLY A 258 -17.74 0.14 2.61
N PHE A 259 -16.78 1.04 2.75
CA PHE A 259 -16.96 2.44 2.35
C PHE A 259 -17.13 2.61 0.84
N ALA A 260 -16.38 1.87 0.01
CA ALA A 260 -16.49 1.96 -1.43
C ALA A 260 -17.89 1.54 -1.91
N MET A 261 -18.46 0.48 -1.32
CA MET A 261 -19.82 0.02 -1.62
C MET A 261 -20.91 0.98 -1.13
N LEU A 262 -20.71 1.62 0.02
CA LEU A 262 -21.62 2.64 0.53
C LEU A 262 -21.64 3.90 -0.35
N ILE A 263 -20.47 4.38 -0.78
CA ILE A 263 -20.33 5.68 -1.43
C ILE A 263 -20.48 5.58 -2.96
N ASP A 264 -19.85 4.57 -3.57
CA ASP A 264 -19.76 4.42 -5.03
C ASP A 264 -20.32 3.07 -5.53
N GLY A 265 -21.00 2.29 -4.68
CA GLY A 265 -21.49 0.95 -5.04
C GLY A 265 -22.50 0.93 -6.20
N GLU A 266 -23.28 1.99 -6.38
CA GLU A 266 -24.20 2.13 -7.53
C GLU A 266 -23.45 2.18 -8.87
N HIS A 267 -22.21 2.70 -8.86
CA HIS A 267 -21.35 2.85 -10.03
C HIS A 267 -20.32 1.72 -10.14
N TYR A 268 -20.50 0.62 -9.39
CA TYR A 268 -19.56 -0.49 -9.40
C TYR A 268 -19.42 -1.14 -10.78
N ALA A 269 -18.18 -1.27 -11.23
CA ALA A 269 -17.81 -2.05 -12.40
C ALA A 269 -16.62 -2.97 -12.07
N PRO A 270 -16.62 -4.23 -12.54
CA PRO A 270 -15.49 -5.12 -12.44
C PRO A 270 -14.23 -4.52 -13.11
N SER A 271 -13.03 -4.85 -12.66
CA SER A 271 -12.73 -5.74 -11.52
C SER A 271 -12.76 -5.00 -10.17
N MET A 272 -12.95 -5.75 -9.07
CA MET A 272 -12.89 -5.20 -7.71
C MET A 272 -11.60 -4.43 -7.45
N VAL A 273 -10.47 -4.90 -7.98
CA VAL A 273 -9.17 -4.22 -7.84
C VAL A 273 -9.21 -2.83 -8.48
N LYS A 274 -9.75 -2.72 -9.70
CA LYS A 274 -9.88 -1.43 -10.39
C LYS A 274 -10.83 -0.49 -9.65
N PHE A 275 -11.98 -1.00 -9.21
CA PHE A 275 -12.95 -0.25 -8.41
C PHE A 275 -12.33 0.34 -7.13
N LEU A 276 -11.62 -0.47 -6.35
CA LEU A 276 -10.98 -0.02 -5.11
C LEU A 276 -9.79 0.92 -5.36
N ASN A 277 -9.06 0.76 -6.47
CA ASN A 277 -8.02 1.70 -6.88
C ASN A 277 -8.61 3.09 -7.17
N GLN A 278 -9.68 3.15 -7.96
CA GLN A 278 -10.37 4.39 -8.30
C GLN A 278 -10.97 5.07 -7.06
N PHE A 279 -11.61 4.29 -6.19
CA PHE A 279 -12.15 4.80 -4.93
C PHE A 279 -11.04 5.32 -4.00
N SER A 280 -9.92 4.58 -3.88
CA SER A 280 -8.76 5.03 -3.10
C SER A 280 -8.20 6.35 -3.63
N LYS A 281 -8.11 6.50 -4.95
CA LYS A 281 -7.65 7.73 -5.61
C LYS A 281 -8.58 8.92 -5.31
N LYS A 282 -9.89 8.71 -5.41
CA LYS A 282 -10.91 9.72 -5.08
C LYS A 282 -10.76 10.21 -3.62
N CYS A 283 -10.49 9.30 -2.69
CA CYS A 283 -10.31 9.61 -1.28
C CYS A 283 -9.06 10.46 -0.97
N GLU A 284 -8.07 10.57 -1.87
CA GLU A 284 -6.93 11.50 -1.70
C GLU A 284 -7.39 12.96 -1.54
N THR A 285 -8.55 13.29 -2.11
CA THR A 285 -9.12 14.65 -2.09
C THR A 285 -10.11 14.88 -0.95
N HIS A 286 -10.37 13.89 -0.09
CA HIS A 286 -11.25 14.07 1.05
C HIS A 286 -10.67 15.08 2.04
N ASP A 287 -11.50 16.03 2.47
CA ASP A 287 -11.13 16.94 3.54
C ASP A 287 -11.26 16.27 4.92
N ALA A 288 -10.74 16.97 5.93
CA ALA A 288 -10.75 16.48 7.31
C ALA A 288 -12.17 16.32 7.87
N GLN A 289 -13.13 17.13 7.43
CA GLN A 289 -14.52 17.05 7.90
C GLN A 289 -15.21 15.80 7.36
N GLN A 290 -14.99 15.48 6.09
CA GLN A 290 -15.48 14.27 5.44
C GLN A 290 -14.92 13.02 6.13
N ASN A 291 -13.61 12.97 6.37
CA ASN A 291 -12.99 11.82 7.04
C ASN A 291 -13.45 11.69 8.51
N THR A 292 -13.62 12.80 9.22
CA THR A 292 -14.19 12.77 10.59
C THR A 292 -15.61 12.22 10.57
N TYR A 293 -16.43 12.67 9.63
CA TYR A 293 -17.79 12.17 9.48
C TYR A 293 -17.86 10.67 9.17
N LEU A 294 -17.04 10.17 8.23
CA LEU A 294 -16.99 8.76 7.87
C LEU A 294 -16.54 7.87 9.04
N ARG A 295 -15.59 8.34 9.85
CA ARG A 295 -15.19 7.70 11.10
C ARG A 295 -16.36 7.59 12.07
N ASP A 296 -17.04 8.71 12.32
CA ASP A 296 -18.13 8.77 13.30
C ASP A 296 -19.35 7.95 12.82
N LEU A 297 -19.60 7.92 11.51
CA LEU A 297 -20.60 7.03 10.90
C LEU A 297 -20.25 5.56 11.17
N PHE A 298 -19.00 5.15 10.95
CA PHE A 298 -18.56 3.79 11.25
C PHE A 298 -18.67 3.45 12.74
N PHE A 299 -18.34 4.38 13.64
CA PHE A 299 -18.52 4.17 15.08
C PHE A 299 -19.99 4.03 15.46
N SER A 300 -20.89 4.81 14.84
CA SER A 300 -22.33 4.63 15.05
C SER A 300 -22.83 3.28 14.53
N PHE A 301 -22.27 2.77 13.43
CA PHE A 301 -22.53 1.42 12.94
C PHE A 301 -22.04 0.35 13.93
N LEU A 302 -20.85 0.49 14.51
CA LEU A 302 -20.39 -0.41 15.58
C LEU A 302 -21.31 -0.37 16.79
N GLY A 303 -21.84 0.81 17.14
CA GLY A 303 -22.86 0.97 18.18
C GLY A 303 -24.15 0.22 17.85
N ALA A 304 -24.64 0.33 16.61
CA ALA A 304 -25.81 -0.41 16.15
C ALA A 304 -25.59 -1.94 16.16
N CYS A 305 -24.33 -2.39 16.07
CA CYS A 305 -23.96 -3.82 16.17
C CYS A 305 -23.81 -4.33 17.61
N HIS A 306 -23.97 -3.51 18.65
CA HIS A 306 -23.59 -3.86 20.03
C HIS A 306 -24.22 -5.16 20.55
N ASP A 307 -25.51 -5.38 20.26
CA ASP A 307 -26.27 -6.55 20.73
C ASP A 307 -26.17 -7.78 19.81
N LEU A 308 -25.45 -7.64 18.70
CA LEU A 308 -25.19 -8.76 17.81
C LEU A 308 -24.17 -9.73 18.42
N PRO A 309 -24.27 -11.03 18.10
CA PRO A 309 -23.25 -11.99 18.50
C PRO A 309 -21.92 -11.67 17.80
N ASP A 310 -20.80 -11.98 18.45
CA ASP A 310 -19.44 -11.73 17.93
C ASP A 310 -19.17 -12.43 16.60
N ASP A 311 -19.97 -13.43 16.24
CA ASP A 311 -19.88 -14.19 15.00
C ASP A 311 -20.99 -13.86 13.99
N ALA A 312 -21.67 -12.72 14.15
CA ALA A 312 -22.77 -12.27 13.28
C ALA A 312 -22.38 -12.17 11.80
N PHE A 313 -21.11 -11.84 11.53
CA PHE A 313 -20.59 -11.72 10.16
C PHE A 313 -19.67 -12.89 9.77
N VAL A 314 -19.65 -13.97 10.55
CA VAL A 314 -18.81 -15.15 10.29
C VAL A 314 -19.66 -16.26 9.71
N ASN A 315 -19.24 -16.78 8.56
CA ASN A 315 -19.90 -17.92 7.94
C ASN A 315 -19.81 -19.14 8.86
N LYS A 316 -20.97 -19.69 9.23
CA LYS A 316 -21.06 -20.75 10.25
C LYS A 316 -20.39 -22.06 9.82
N LYS A 317 -20.26 -22.32 8.52
CA LYS A 317 -19.69 -23.55 7.94
C LYS A 317 -18.16 -23.54 7.95
N ASN A 318 -17.54 -22.49 7.43
CA ASN A 318 -16.08 -22.41 7.27
C ASN A 318 -15.39 -21.54 8.33
N LYS A 319 -16.14 -20.91 9.23
CA LYS A 319 -15.65 -20.01 10.30
C LYS A 319 -14.82 -18.83 9.78
N ARG A 320 -15.05 -18.40 8.54
CA ARG A 320 -14.40 -17.23 7.93
C ARG A 320 -15.33 -16.02 7.96
N PHE A 321 -14.74 -14.83 8.11
CA PHE A 321 -15.45 -13.57 7.99
C PHE A 321 -16.07 -13.43 6.60
N ASN A 322 -17.37 -13.18 6.54
CA ASN A 322 -18.15 -13.05 5.32
C ASN A 322 -18.13 -11.58 4.86
N ILE A 323 -17.14 -11.25 4.03
CA ILE A 323 -16.94 -9.89 3.51
C ILE A 323 -18.17 -9.42 2.74
N ALA A 324 -18.78 -10.29 1.93
CA ALA A 324 -19.94 -9.95 1.12
C ALA A 324 -21.17 -9.57 1.96
N LEU A 325 -21.38 -10.27 3.08
CA LEU A 325 -22.44 -9.98 4.04
C LEU A 325 -22.17 -8.67 4.79
N PHE A 326 -20.93 -8.47 5.25
CA PHE A 326 -20.53 -7.21 5.89
C PHE A 326 -20.72 -6.01 4.97
N GLU A 327 -20.23 -6.06 3.73
CA GLU A 327 -20.39 -4.97 2.75
C GLU A 327 -21.86 -4.57 2.57
N ALA A 328 -22.72 -5.57 2.41
CA ALA A 328 -24.13 -5.37 2.11
C ALA A 328 -24.88 -4.80 3.32
N ILE A 329 -24.65 -5.34 4.53
CA ILE A 329 -25.25 -4.83 5.77
C ILE A 329 -24.73 -3.45 6.11
N PHE A 330 -23.41 -3.22 6.01
CA PHE A 330 -22.82 -1.91 6.28
C PHE A 330 -23.39 -0.85 5.32
N SER A 331 -23.41 -1.14 4.03
CA SER A 331 -23.98 -0.23 3.02
C SER A 331 -25.46 0.05 3.30
N ALA A 332 -26.29 -0.99 3.47
CA ALA A 332 -27.72 -0.84 3.70
C ALA A 332 -28.06 -0.07 4.99
N SER A 333 -27.37 -0.37 6.10
CA SER A 333 -27.61 0.27 7.39
C SER A 333 -27.10 1.72 7.46
N CYS A 334 -26.06 2.04 6.69
CA CYS A 334 -25.46 3.37 6.69
C CYS A 334 -26.00 4.27 5.58
N GLU A 335 -26.63 3.75 4.52
CA GLU A 335 -27.05 4.51 3.33
C GLU A 335 -27.85 5.77 3.66
N ARG A 336 -28.92 5.62 4.46
CA ARG A 336 -29.76 6.76 4.86
C ARG A 336 -29.02 7.76 5.73
N ALA A 337 -28.25 7.26 6.70
CA ALA A 337 -27.45 8.09 7.60
C ALA A 337 -26.37 8.87 6.83
N PHE A 338 -25.76 8.25 5.82
CA PHE A 338 -24.81 8.82 4.88
C PHE A 338 -25.42 9.95 4.04
N GLY A 339 -26.57 9.69 3.42
CA GLY A 339 -27.30 10.70 2.64
C GLY A 339 -27.77 11.90 3.46
N GLU A 340 -28.16 11.67 4.72
CA GLU A 340 -28.65 12.71 5.65
C GLU A 340 -27.52 13.35 6.50
N ARG A 341 -26.25 12.92 6.33
CA ARG A 341 -25.08 13.34 7.12
C ARG A 341 -25.28 13.28 8.64
N ARG A 342 -25.86 12.18 9.11
CA ARG A 342 -26.08 11.91 10.55
C ARG A 342 -25.51 10.54 10.97
N PRO A 343 -25.47 10.23 12.28
CA PRO A 343 -25.18 8.89 12.75
C PRO A 343 -26.27 7.87 12.36
N VAL A 344 -25.88 6.59 12.31
CA VAL A 344 -26.83 5.47 12.22
C VAL A 344 -27.80 5.57 13.40
N ALA A 345 -29.10 5.41 13.13
CA ALA A 345 -30.13 5.40 14.16
C ALA A 345 -30.62 3.98 14.38
N GLY A 346 -30.92 3.64 15.63
CA GLY A 346 -31.40 2.32 16.01
C GLY A 346 -30.29 1.27 16.14
N GLU A 347 -30.72 0.04 16.34
CA GLU A 347 -29.88 -1.13 16.53
C GLU A 347 -30.15 -2.15 15.44
N LEU A 348 -29.11 -2.83 14.98
CA LEU A 348 -29.23 -3.90 14.00
C LEU A 348 -29.80 -5.14 14.67
N GLN A 349 -30.92 -5.61 14.15
CA GLN A 349 -31.60 -6.80 14.65
C GLN A 349 -30.91 -8.06 14.12
N ARG A 350 -30.65 -9.02 15.01
CA ARG A 350 -30.06 -10.32 14.66
C ARG A 350 -30.88 -11.03 13.58
N GLU A 351 -32.21 -10.97 13.71
CA GLU A 351 -33.16 -11.62 12.81
C GLU A 351 -33.05 -11.09 11.39
N ALA A 352 -32.74 -9.81 11.21
CA ALA A 352 -32.55 -9.21 9.87
C ALA A 352 -31.25 -9.71 9.22
N ILE A 353 -30.19 -9.92 10.00
CA ILE A 353 -28.91 -10.47 9.52
C ILE A 353 -29.09 -11.94 9.13
N GLU A 354 -29.75 -12.73 9.98
CA GLU A 354 -30.04 -14.14 9.71
C GLU A 354 -30.97 -14.30 8.51
N ALA A 355 -31.96 -13.41 8.36
CA ALA A 355 -32.83 -13.36 7.18
C ALA A 355 -32.04 -13.09 5.90
N LEU A 356 -31.08 -12.16 5.92
CA LEU A 356 -30.22 -11.89 4.75
C LEU A 356 -29.25 -13.05 4.47
N GLU A 357 -28.69 -13.68 5.51
CA GLU A 357 -27.80 -14.86 5.35
C GLU A 357 -28.53 -16.06 4.73
N THR A 358 -29.85 -16.15 4.90
CA THR A 358 -30.70 -17.23 4.37
C THR A 358 -31.51 -16.83 3.13
N ASP A 359 -31.40 -15.58 2.66
CA ASP A 359 -32.07 -15.10 1.46
C ASP A 359 -31.49 -15.78 0.21
N GLU A 360 -32.35 -16.49 -0.55
CA GLU A 360 -31.93 -17.27 -1.71
C GLU A 360 -31.24 -16.41 -2.78
N GLU A 361 -31.77 -15.21 -3.01
CA GLU A 361 -31.25 -14.25 -3.98
C GLU A 361 -29.87 -13.71 -3.58
N PHE A 362 -29.69 -13.41 -2.29
CA PHE A 362 -28.40 -13.00 -1.74
C PHE A 362 -27.36 -14.13 -1.84
N LEU A 363 -27.74 -15.35 -1.45
CA LEU A 363 -26.85 -16.52 -1.48
C LEU A 363 -26.39 -16.85 -2.90
N GLU A 364 -27.31 -16.86 -3.86
CA GLU A 364 -26.99 -17.07 -5.27
C GLU A 364 -25.95 -16.06 -5.78
N ALA A 365 -26.16 -14.77 -5.47
CA ALA A 365 -25.24 -13.70 -5.84
C ALA A 365 -23.90 -13.73 -5.08
N ALA A 366 -23.83 -14.43 -3.96
CA ALA A 366 -22.63 -14.58 -3.13
C ALA A 366 -21.80 -15.83 -3.44
N LEU A 367 -22.29 -16.75 -4.30
CA LEU A 367 -21.62 -18.02 -4.62
C LEU A 367 -20.78 -17.96 -5.90
N GLU A 368 -21.39 -17.62 -7.04
CA GLU A 368 -20.71 -17.64 -8.35
C GLU A 368 -20.60 -16.24 -8.93
N GLY A 369 -19.46 -15.93 -9.58
CA GLY A 369 -19.26 -14.63 -10.23
C GLY A 369 -19.51 -13.46 -9.27
N THR A 370 -19.06 -13.59 -8.01
CA THR A 370 -19.41 -12.71 -6.88
C THR A 370 -19.03 -11.23 -7.09
N THR A 371 -18.11 -10.98 -8.02
CA THR A 371 -17.62 -9.66 -8.43
C THR A 371 -18.30 -9.13 -9.69
N ARG A 372 -19.22 -9.85 -10.33
CA ARG A 372 -20.02 -9.33 -11.46
C ARG A 372 -20.93 -8.20 -10.97
N THR A 373 -21.09 -7.14 -11.76
CA THR A 373 -21.94 -5.98 -11.40
C THR A 373 -23.33 -6.42 -10.94
N VAL A 374 -23.98 -7.31 -11.69
CA VAL A 374 -25.32 -7.81 -11.37
C VAL A 374 -25.38 -8.48 -9.99
N ASN A 375 -24.36 -9.22 -9.58
CA ASN A 375 -24.32 -9.93 -8.31
C ASN A 375 -24.00 -8.99 -7.15
N VAL A 376 -23.10 -8.02 -7.35
CA VAL A 376 -22.84 -6.96 -6.36
C VAL A 376 -24.12 -6.16 -6.12
N GLN A 377 -24.77 -5.69 -7.18
CA GLN A 377 -26.00 -4.92 -7.09
C GLN A 377 -27.13 -5.72 -6.44
N LYS A 378 -27.29 -7.00 -6.78
CA LYS A 378 -28.28 -7.90 -6.16
C LYS A 378 -28.03 -8.05 -4.66
N ARG A 379 -26.78 -8.27 -4.22
CA ARG A 379 -26.44 -8.33 -2.79
C ARG A 379 -26.79 -7.04 -2.05
N LEU A 380 -26.44 -5.89 -2.62
CA LEU A 380 -26.73 -4.57 -2.02
C LEU A 380 -28.24 -4.29 -1.98
N SER A 381 -28.99 -4.63 -3.03
CA SER A 381 -30.45 -4.41 -3.05
C SER A 381 -31.19 -5.29 -2.06
N ARG A 382 -30.85 -6.59 -1.97
CA ARG A 382 -31.45 -7.51 -0.99
C ARG A 382 -31.18 -7.05 0.45
N ALA A 383 -29.96 -6.60 0.74
CA ALA A 383 -29.64 -6.05 2.05
C ALA A 383 -30.41 -4.77 2.35
N ARG A 384 -30.60 -3.87 1.38
CA ARG A 384 -31.41 -2.65 1.54
C ARG A 384 -32.87 -2.98 1.87
N GLU A 385 -33.45 -3.98 1.22
CA GLU A 385 -34.84 -4.39 1.44
C GLU A 385 -35.05 -5.05 2.81
N ILE A 386 -34.10 -5.88 3.25
CA ILE A 386 -34.23 -6.66 4.49
C ILE A 386 -33.76 -5.86 5.73
N VAL A 387 -32.65 -5.14 5.60
CA VAL A 387 -31.98 -4.44 6.71
C VAL A 387 -32.31 -2.95 6.72
N GLY A 388 -32.42 -2.30 5.55
CA GLY A 388 -32.64 -0.86 5.42
C GLY A 388 -34.05 -0.37 5.76
N ALA A 389 -34.97 -1.27 6.14
CA ALA A 389 -36.31 -0.94 6.61
C ALA A 389 -36.37 -0.48 8.09
N MET A 390 -35.22 -0.45 8.76
CA MET A 390 -35.01 0.08 10.13
C MET A 390 -34.55 1.54 10.09
#